data_AF-R9GW69-F1
#
_entry.id   AF-R9GW69-F1
#
_cell.length_a   1.000
_cell.length_b   1.000
_cell.length_c   1.000
_cell.angle_alpha   90.00
_cell.angle_beta   90.00
_cell.angle_gamma   90.00
#
_symmetry.space_group_name_H-M   'P 1'
#
loop_
_entity.id
_entity.type
_entity.pdbx_description
1 polymer ?
#
loop_
_entity_poly.entity_id
_entity_poly.type
_entity_poly.pdbx_seq_one_letter_code
_entity_poly.pdbx_strand_id
1 'polypeptide(L)'
;MAFTGTRVSENTLYHVERLYTDEDFIITPNTNGTNSYKLKPELPSVALQGLLGPGDLKFQDVNNDGIINTYDRIRGVGNPYNPEISYGFGLNFEYKRFYINSFFQGTGNSSVVINQSGGNFAPFAWGYDKSSFRTLFLDRWTPENPSQNVVSPRLHSNNTTSISKEGSDWWLRNGSFIRFKNLEVGYNIPENFLKKVKLQTVRVYALGYNLAVWDDIKYWDPETGSDNGGMAYPLPRSITFGVEVTF
;
A
#
# COMPACT_ATOMS: atom_id res chain seq x y z
N MET A 1 6.26 13.02 -17.11
CA MET A 1 7.33 13.83 -17.73
C MET A 1 8.62 13.50 -17.00
N ALA A 2 9.66 13.04 -17.69
CA ALA A 2 10.96 12.81 -17.06
C ALA A 2 11.71 14.14 -17.00
N PHE A 3 12.12 14.54 -15.80
CA PHE A 3 12.87 15.77 -15.58
C PHE A 3 14.35 15.42 -15.35
N THR A 4 15.24 16.22 -15.90
CA THR A 4 16.69 16.02 -15.80
C THR A 4 17.17 16.28 -14.37
N GLY A 5 18.09 15.44 -13.86
CA GLY A 5 18.77 15.66 -12.57
C GLY A 5 18.06 15.12 -11.33
N THR A 6 17.10 14.22 -11.50
CA THR A 6 16.24 13.70 -10.42
C THR A 6 16.03 12.20 -10.54
N ARG A 7 15.65 11.52 -9.46
CA ARG A 7 15.44 10.07 -9.49
C ARG A 7 14.27 9.72 -10.42
N VAL A 8 14.38 8.58 -11.10
CA VAL A 8 13.31 8.07 -11.96
C VAL A 8 12.17 7.57 -11.07
N SER A 9 10.92 7.83 -11.46
CA SER A 9 9.72 7.41 -10.72
C SER A 9 9.58 8.02 -9.31
N GLU A 10 10.07 9.25 -9.11
CA GLU A 10 9.77 10.02 -7.90
C GLU A 10 8.28 10.33 -7.76
N ASN A 11 7.81 10.28 -6.52
CA ASN A 11 6.47 10.71 -6.18
C ASN A 11 6.39 12.24 -6.20
N THR A 12 5.32 12.77 -6.80
CA THR A 12 4.96 14.19 -6.76
C THR A 12 3.59 14.28 -6.10
N LEU A 13 3.55 14.74 -4.86
CA LEU A 13 2.40 14.63 -3.96
C LEU A 13 2.15 15.94 -3.22
N TYR A 14 0.91 16.16 -2.80
CA TYR A 14 0.62 17.21 -1.83
C TYR A 14 1.12 16.84 -0.44
N HIS A 15 1.52 17.85 0.34
CA HIS A 15 1.80 17.69 1.77
C HIS A 15 0.54 18.01 2.56
N VAL A 16 0.16 17.11 3.48
CA VAL A 16 -1.01 17.29 4.35
C VAL A 16 -0.55 17.77 5.72
N GLU A 17 -1.10 18.91 6.15
CA GLU A 17 -0.83 19.45 7.49
C GLU A 17 -1.65 18.73 8.56
N ARG A 18 -2.95 18.55 8.29
CA ARG A 18 -3.94 17.93 9.17
C ARG A 18 -5.27 17.74 8.43
N LEU A 19 -6.29 17.25 9.13
CA LEU A 19 -7.67 17.33 8.65
C LEU A 19 -8.25 18.71 8.99
N TYR A 20 -9.11 19.20 8.12
CA TYR A 20 -9.93 20.37 8.39
C TYR A 20 -10.83 20.13 9.60
N THR A 21 -11.06 21.19 10.38
CA THR A 21 -11.89 21.20 11.58
C THR A 21 -13.01 22.22 11.44
N ASP A 22 -14.02 22.15 12.30
CA ASP A 22 -15.13 23.12 12.30
C ASP A 22 -14.64 24.57 12.46
N GLU A 23 -13.53 24.77 13.18
CA GLU A 23 -12.91 26.07 13.40
C GLU A 23 -12.36 26.72 12.13
N ASP A 24 -12.11 25.95 11.07
CA ASP A 24 -11.59 26.47 9.81
C ASP A 24 -12.69 27.09 8.93
N PHE A 25 -13.96 26.88 9.28
CA PHE A 25 -15.11 27.29 8.48
C PHE A 25 -16.00 28.31 9.19
N ILE A 26 -16.64 29.13 8.37
CA ILE A 26 -17.84 29.89 8.70
C ILE A 26 -19.02 28.98 8.38
N ILE A 27 -19.66 28.47 9.44
CA ILE A 27 -20.76 27.51 9.33
C ILE A 27 -22.09 28.26 9.28
N THR A 28 -22.86 28.05 8.21
CA THR A 28 -24.18 28.67 8.04
C THR A 28 -25.25 27.59 7.99
N PRO A 29 -26.21 27.56 8.95
CA PRO A 29 -27.31 26.59 8.92
C PRO A 29 -28.26 26.94 7.77
N ASN A 30 -28.54 25.96 6.92
CA ASN A 30 -29.53 26.08 5.84
C ASN A 30 -30.93 25.75 6.36
N THR A 31 -31.96 26.26 5.68
CA THR A 31 -33.38 26.00 5.98
C THR A 31 -33.77 24.52 5.92
N ASN A 32 -32.96 23.69 5.26
CA ASN A 32 -33.21 22.25 5.08
C ASN A 32 -32.59 21.39 6.19
N GLY A 33 -32.04 22.01 7.26
CA GLY A 33 -31.38 21.30 8.36
C GLY A 33 -29.95 20.83 8.06
N THR A 34 -29.37 21.23 6.92
CA THR A 34 -27.96 21.01 6.58
C THR A 34 -27.11 22.24 6.86
N ASN A 35 -25.81 22.06 7.11
CA ASN A 35 -24.88 23.17 7.26
C ASN A 35 -24.13 23.43 5.95
N SER A 36 -24.01 24.70 5.58
CA SER A 36 -23.09 25.18 4.56
C SER A 36 -21.77 25.56 5.21
N TYR A 37 -20.66 25.13 4.63
CA TYR A 37 -19.31 25.38 5.13
C TYR A 37 -18.58 26.29 4.14
N LYS A 38 -18.23 27.50 4.58
CA LYS A 38 -17.38 28.42 3.81
C LYS A 38 -16.05 28.58 4.52
N LEU A 39 -14.94 28.34 3.83
CA LEU A 39 -13.61 28.48 4.42
C LEU A 39 -13.40 29.93 4.91
N LYS A 40 -12.77 30.10 6.08
CA LYS A 40 -12.40 31.42 6.58
C LYS A 40 -11.47 32.14 5.60
N PRO A 41 -11.61 33.47 5.41
CA PRO A 41 -10.83 34.23 4.42
C PRO A 41 -9.33 34.33 4.74
N GLU A 42 -8.93 34.00 5.97
CA GLU A 42 -7.53 33.95 6.40
C GLU A 42 -6.79 32.70 5.90
N LEU A 43 -7.52 31.68 5.47
CA LEU A 43 -6.95 30.42 4.98
C LEU A 43 -6.83 30.44 3.46
N PRO A 44 -5.83 29.73 2.89
CA PRO A 44 -5.67 29.58 1.46
C PRO A 44 -6.95 29.05 0.79
N SER A 45 -7.35 29.69 -0.31
CA SER A 45 -8.47 29.22 -1.12
C SER A 45 -8.10 27.92 -1.83
N VAL A 46 -9.06 27.02 -1.98
CA VAL A 46 -8.80 25.71 -2.58
C VAL A 46 -9.37 25.67 -3.99
N ALA A 47 -8.48 25.64 -5.00
CA ALA A 47 -8.83 25.58 -6.42
C ALA A 47 -8.94 24.14 -6.96
N LEU A 48 -8.85 23.14 -6.07
CA LEU A 48 -8.99 21.72 -6.40
C LEU A 48 -10.46 21.32 -6.52
N GLN A 49 -10.73 20.28 -7.32
CA GLN A 49 -12.09 19.78 -7.51
C GLN A 49 -12.56 18.99 -6.29
N GLY A 50 -13.59 19.47 -5.60
CA GLY A 50 -14.25 18.78 -4.51
C GLY A 50 -15.11 19.72 -3.68
N LEU A 51 -15.87 19.14 -2.75
CA LEU A 51 -16.51 19.87 -1.67
C LEU A 51 -15.56 19.89 -0.49
N LEU A 52 -15.43 21.05 0.13
CA LEU A 52 -14.60 21.23 1.31
C LEU A 52 -15.48 21.19 2.56
N GLY A 53 -15.05 20.44 3.56
CA GLY A 53 -15.64 20.51 4.88
C GLY A 53 -14.73 19.94 5.97
N PRO A 54 -15.22 19.97 7.22
CA PRO A 54 -14.53 19.33 8.33
C PRO A 54 -14.28 17.85 8.04
N GLY A 55 -13.08 17.38 8.42
CA GLY A 55 -12.60 16.02 8.19
C GLY A 55 -11.95 15.74 6.83
N ASP A 56 -11.99 16.68 5.89
CA ASP A 56 -11.24 16.59 4.63
C ASP A 56 -9.76 16.96 4.82
N LEU A 57 -8.89 16.51 3.91
CA LEU A 57 -7.45 16.81 3.97
C LEU A 57 -7.17 18.31 3.78
N LYS A 58 -6.41 18.90 4.70
CA LYS A 58 -5.85 20.25 4.58
C LYS A 58 -4.45 20.17 4.00
N PHE A 59 -4.29 20.62 2.76
CA PHE A 59 -3.00 20.70 2.09
C PHE A 59 -2.26 21.98 2.46
N GLN A 60 -0.93 21.89 2.52
CA GLN A 60 -0.06 23.03 2.69
C GLN A 60 0.01 23.86 1.39
N ASP A 61 -0.08 25.17 1.53
CA ASP A 61 0.29 26.12 0.48
C ASP A 61 1.82 26.21 0.43
N VAL A 62 2.42 25.66 -0.63
CA VAL A 62 3.88 25.51 -0.72
C VAL A 62 4.51 26.77 -1.30
N ASN A 63 3.82 27.45 -2.20
CA ASN A 63 4.33 28.65 -2.87
C ASN A 63 3.92 29.96 -2.17
N ASN A 64 3.04 29.88 -1.16
CA ASN A 64 2.49 30.99 -0.37
C ASN A 64 1.72 32.02 -1.22
N ASP A 65 1.01 31.57 -2.26
CA ASP A 65 0.18 32.44 -3.10
C ASP A 65 -1.28 32.57 -2.60
N GLY A 66 -1.63 31.85 -1.53
CA GLY A 66 -2.97 31.83 -0.94
C GLY A 66 -3.97 30.97 -1.72
N ILE A 67 -3.53 30.15 -2.67
CA ILE A 67 -4.36 29.32 -3.55
C ILE A 67 -3.79 27.90 -3.66
N ILE A 68 -4.41 26.94 -2.98
CA ILE A 68 -4.08 25.52 -3.13
C ILE A 68 -4.49 25.03 -4.53
N ASN A 69 -3.50 24.71 -5.35
CA ASN A 69 -3.66 24.26 -6.71
C ASN A 69 -2.54 23.25 -7.11
N THR A 70 -2.46 22.89 -8.39
CA THR A 70 -1.47 21.90 -8.87
C THR A 70 -0.01 22.27 -8.67
N TYR A 71 0.31 23.56 -8.45
CA TYR A 71 1.65 24.07 -8.17
C TYR A 71 2.12 23.78 -6.73
N ASP A 72 1.22 23.36 -5.84
CA ASP A 72 1.55 23.02 -4.44
C ASP A 72 2.01 21.57 -4.25
N ARG A 73 2.20 20.83 -5.33
CA ARG A 73 2.72 19.46 -5.25
C ARG A 73 4.23 19.48 -5.03
N ILE A 74 4.66 18.86 -3.94
CA ILE A 74 6.08 18.67 -3.62
C ILE A 74 6.59 17.45 -4.37
N ARG A 75 7.78 17.58 -4.93
CA ARG A 75 8.47 16.51 -5.62
C ARG A 75 9.45 15.79 -4.69
N GLY A 76 9.62 14.49 -4.88
CA GLY A 76 10.60 13.69 -4.13
C GLY A 76 10.11 13.38 -2.72
N VAL A 77 8.79 13.35 -2.52
CA VAL A 77 8.17 12.97 -1.25
C VAL A 77 8.33 11.47 -1.05
N GLY A 78 9.07 11.07 -0.01
CA GLY A 78 9.41 9.69 0.28
C GLY A 78 10.43 9.09 -0.70
N ASN A 79 10.37 7.77 -0.88
CA ASN A 79 11.22 7.05 -1.83
C ASN A 79 10.52 6.89 -3.19
N PRO A 80 11.26 6.61 -4.27
CA PRO A 80 10.68 6.33 -5.58
C PRO A 80 9.74 5.12 -5.54
N TYR A 81 8.81 5.06 -6.51
CA TYR A 81 7.94 3.88 -6.67
C TYR A 81 8.76 2.62 -7.01
N ASN A 82 9.76 2.80 -7.87
CA ASN A 82 10.69 1.73 -8.21
C ASN A 82 11.72 1.57 -7.07
N PRO A 83 11.92 0.37 -6.54
CA PRO A 83 12.85 0.16 -5.43
C PRO A 83 14.28 0.48 -5.85
N GLU A 84 14.97 1.28 -5.03
CA GLU A 84 16.39 1.59 -5.24
C GLU A 84 17.29 0.41 -4.84
N ILE A 85 16.80 -0.44 -3.94
CA ILE A 85 17.54 -1.60 -3.43
C ILE A 85 16.70 -2.86 -3.63
N SER A 86 17.28 -3.85 -4.30
CA SER A 86 16.75 -5.21 -4.40
C SER A 86 17.76 -6.15 -3.79
N TYR A 87 17.32 -6.98 -2.84
CA TYR A 87 18.20 -7.89 -2.11
C TYR A 87 17.57 -9.26 -1.96
N GLY A 88 18.41 -10.26 -1.73
CA GLY A 88 17.99 -11.61 -1.43
C GLY A 88 19.11 -12.37 -0.77
N PHE A 89 18.75 -13.29 0.10
CA PHE A 89 19.69 -14.18 0.76
C PHE A 89 19.08 -15.57 0.90
N GLY A 90 19.94 -16.58 0.87
CA GLY A 90 19.51 -17.96 1.06
C GLY A 90 20.36 -18.66 2.10
N LEU A 91 19.75 -19.61 2.80
CA LEU A 91 20.44 -20.49 3.73
C LEU A 91 20.32 -21.93 3.22
N ASN A 92 21.48 -22.56 3.05
CA ASN A 92 21.60 -23.97 2.72
C ASN A 92 22.22 -24.69 3.91
N PHE A 93 21.52 -25.68 4.43
CA PHE A 93 21.96 -26.48 5.56
C PHE A 93 21.82 -27.96 5.22
N GLU A 94 22.88 -28.73 5.43
CA GLU A 94 22.89 -30.17 5.21
C GLU A 94 23.45 -30.89 6.44
N TYR A 95 22.72 -31.89 6.92
CA TYR A 95 23.16 -32.71 8.05
C TYR A 95 22.61 -34.12 7.96
N LYS A 96 23.51 -35.12 7.97
CA LYS A 96 23.16 -36.56 7.97
C LYS A 96 22.03 -36.91 6.98
N ARG A 97 22.11 -36.39 5.76
CA ARG A 97 21.16 -36.58 4.64
C ARG A 97 19.85 -35.79 4.72
N PHE A 98 19.61 -35.05 5.80
CA PHE A 98 18.65 -33.96 5.78
C PHE A 98 19.28 -32.76 5.08
N TYR A 99 18.51 -32.12 4.22
CA TYR A 99 18.87 -30.83 3.64
C TYR A 99 17.72 -29.85 3.81
N ILE A 100 18.09 -28.59 4.00
CA ILE A 100 17.19 -27.45 4.08
C ILE A 100 17.77 -26.39 3.16
N ASN A 101 16.96 -25.93 2.21
CA ASN A 101 17.25 -24.78 1.37
C ASN A 101 16.16 -23.74 1.61
N SER A 102 16.54 -22.51 1.92
CA SER A 102 15.60 -21.42 2.14
C SER A 102 16.06 -20.19 1.38
N PHE A 103 15.12 -19.43 0.83
CA PHE A 103 15.39 -18.20 0.11
C PHE A 103 14.45 -17.09 0.57
N PHE A 104 15.07 -15.97 0.90
CA PHE A 104 14.42 -14.71 1.22
C PHE A 104 14.74 -13.71 0.13
N GLN A 105 13.74 -12.96 -0.30
CA GLN A 105 13.89 -11.85 -1.24
C GLN A 105 13.24 -10.61 -0.65
N GLY A 106 13.73 -9.43 -0.99
CA GLY A 106 13.14 -8.19 -0.53
C GLY A 106 13.55 -7.00 -1.37
N THR A 107 12.82 -5.92 -1.15
CA THR A 107 13.12 -4.61 -1.74
C THR A 107 13.19 -3.58 -0.62
N GLY A 108 13.99 -2.54 -0.86
CA GLY A 108 14.21 -1.44 0.06
C GLY A 108 14.20 -0.11 -0.68
N ASN A 109 14.02 0.96 0.09
CA ASN A 109 13.92 2.33 -0.43
C ASN A 109 12.88 2.45 -1.54
N SER A 110 11.67 1.98 -1.28
CA SER A 110 10.52 2.22 -2.14
C SER A 110 9.37 2.84 -1.34
N SER A 111 8.50 3.58 -2.02
CA SER A 111 7.27 4.08 -1.42
C SER A 111 6.09 3.89 -2.36
N VAL A 112 4.94 3.57 -1.77
CA VAL A 112 3.71 3.26 -2.49
C VAL A 112 2.64 4.23 -2.04
N VAL A 113 1.96 4.86 -2.99
CA VAL A 113 0.83 5.75 -2.71
C VAL A 113 -0.44 4.93 -2.82
N ILE A 114 -1.11 4.68 -1.70
CA ILE A 114 -2.21 3.71 -1.67
C ILE A 114 -3.47 4.18 -2.40
N ASN A 115 -3.62 5.49 -2.57
CA ASN A 115 -4.74 6.13 -3.26
C ASN A 115 -4.32 6.76 -4.61
N GLN A 116 -3.35 6.16 -5.31
CA GLN A 116 -2.82 6.72 -6.57
C GLN A 116 -3.71 6.46 -7.80
N SER A 117 -4.46 5.36 -7.81
CA SER A 117 -5.16 4.86 -9.00
C SER A 117 -6.65 5.26 -9.04
N GLY A 118 -6.93 6.55 -8.95
CA GLY A 118 -8.19 7.12 -9.47
C GLY A 118 -9.50 6.53 -8.92
N GLY A 119 -9.51 5.99 -7.70
CA GLY A 119 -10.73 5.53 -7.03
C GLY A 119 -10.79 4.04 -6.69
N ASN A 120 -9.87 3.19 -7.14
CA ASN A 120 -9.97 1.75 -6.84
C ASN A 120 -9.75 1.38 -5.35
N PHE A 121 -8.97 2.21 -4.65
CA PHE A 121 -8.78 2.10 -3.21
C PHE A 121 -9.86 2.89 -2.45
N ALA A 122 -10.16 4.11 -2.90
CA ALA A 122 -11.11 4.99 -2.24
C ALA A 122 -12.53 4.39 -2.19
N PRO A 123 -13.23 4.50 -1.05
CA PRO A 123 -14.60 4.03 -0.96
C PRO A 123 -15.51 4.90 -1.83
N PHE A 124 -16.58 4.31 -2.36
CA PHE A 124 -17.60 5.03 -3.13
C PHE A 124 -17.09 5.69 -4.42
N ALA A 125 -15.98 5.20 -4.99
CA ALA A 125 -15.40 5.74 -6.22
C ALA A 125 -16.35 5.76 -7.43
N TRP A 126 -17.27 4.80 -7.51
CA TRP A 126 -18.29 4.74 -8.55
C TRP A 126 -19.70 4.97 -8.00
N GLY A 127 -19.80 5.68 -6.87
CA GLY A 127 -21.04 5.93 -6.15
C GLY A 127 -21.43 4.81 -5.20
N TYR A 128 -22.48 5.06 -4.42
CA TYR A 128 -22.95 4.17 -3.35
C TYR A 128 -23.29 2.75 -3.84
N ASP A 129 -24.04 2.63 -4.94
CA ASP A 129 -24.57 1.34 -5.40
C ASP A 129 -23.54 0.42 -6.09
N LYS A 130 -22.40 0.97 -6.52
CA LYS A 130 -21.43 0.27 -7.37
C LYS A 130 -20.06 0.07 -6.72
N SER A 131 -19.89 0.52 -5.49
CA SER A 131 -18.58 0.53 -4.84
C SER A 131 -18.52 -0.46 -3.68
N SER A 132 -17.37 -1.13 -3.56
CA SER A 132 -17.06 -1.98 -2.42
C SER A 132 -16.51 -1.15 -1.27
N PHE A 133 -16.84 -1.53 -0.03
CA PHE A 133 -16.35 -0.90 1.19
C PHE A 133 -15.41 -1.86 1.92
N ARG A 134 -14.15 -1.46 2.07
CA ARG A 134 -13.16 -2.23 2.86
C ARG A 134 -13.32 -1.91 4.34
N THR A 135 -13.09 -2.91 5.20
CA THR A 135 -13.13 -2.74 6.67
C THR A 135 -12.17 -1.67 7.19
N LEU A 136 -11.10 -1.39 6.44
CA LEU A 136 -10.16 -0.29 6.72
C LEU A 136 -10.85 1.07 6.86
N PHE A 137 -11.90 1.33 6.08
CA PHE A 137 -12.63 2.60 6.10
C PHE A 137 -13.59 2.74 7.29
N LEU A 138 -13.65 1.73 8.16
CA LEU A 138 -14.33 1.88 9.45
C LEU A 138 -13.59 2.85 10.38
N ASP A 139 -12.25 2.89 10.30
CA ASP A 139 -11.43 3.91 10.94
C ASP A 139 -11.41 5.20 10.09
N ARG A 140 -12.45 6.01 10.27
CA ARG A 140 -12.68 7.23 9.53
C ARG A 140 -12.99 8.40 10.45
N TRP A 141 -12.73 9.60 9.94
CA TRP A 141 -13.23 10.81 10.58
C TRP A 141 -14.78 10.85 10.53
N THR A 142 -15.40 11.16 11.68
CA THR A 142 -16.82 11.51 11.76
C THR A 142 -17.02 12.74 12.63
N PRO A 143 -18.12 13.50 12.48
CA PRO A 143 -18.43 14.61 13.37
C PRO A 143 -18.51 14.20 14.85
N GLU A 144 -18.98 12.98 15.14
CA GLU A 144 -19.09 12.45 16.49
C GLU A 144 -17.73 12.00 17.06
N ASN A 145 -16.77 11.71 16.19
CA ASN A 145 -15.40 11.34 16.55
C ASN A 145 -14.39 12.07 15.65
N PRO A 146 -14.14 13.37 15.88
CA PRO A 146 -13.34 14.22 15.00
C PRO A 146 -11.83 14.00 15.20
N SER A 147 -11.38 12.74 15.28
CA SER A 147 -9.97 12.38 15.44
C SER A 147 -9.14 12.81 14.22
N GLN A 148 -7.99 13.43 14.48
CA GLN A 148 -6.99 13.73 13.46
C GLN A 148 -6.15 12.51 13.08
N ASN A 149 -6.18 11.45 13.90
CA ASN A 149 -5.46 10.20 13.67
C ASN A 149 -6.47 9.13 13.27
N VAL A 150 -6.72 9.04 11.96
CA VAL A 150 -7.62 8.07 11.34
C VAL A 150 -7.00 7.60 10.03
N VAL A 151 -7.29 6.40 9.56
CA VAL A 151 -6.82 5.97 8.24
C VAL A 151 -7.53 6.74 7.13
N SER A 152 -8.85 6.94 7.28
CA SER A 152 -9.65 7.59 6.26
C SER A 152 -10.10 8.99 6.70
N PRO A 153 -9.83 10.03 5.90
CA PRO A 153 -10.52 11.32 6.00
C PRO A 153 -12.03 11.15 5.80
N ARG A 154 -12.77 12.25 5.98
CA ARG A 154 -14.22 12.29 5.79
C ARG A 154 -14.62 11.58 4.50
N LEU A 155 -15.58 10.67 4.64
CA LEU A 155 -16.11 9.94 3.50
C LEU A 155 -17.13 10.78 2.73
N HIS A 156 -17.06 10.66 1.41
CA HIS A 156 -18.02 11.25 0.48
C HIS A 156 -18.79 10.14 -0.22
N SER A 157 -20.03 10.42 -0.60
CA SER A 157 -20.87 9.48 -1.36
C SER A 157 -20.43 9.30 -2.82
N ASN A 158 -19.52 10.15 -3.29
CA ASN A 158 -18.89 10.07 -4.60
C ASN A 158 -17.44 10.60 -4.50
N ASN A 159 -16.51 9.94 -5.17
CA ASN A 159 -15.12 10.39 -5.23
C ASN A 159 -14.95 11.71 -5.99
N THR A 160 -15.85 12.09 -6.91
CA THR A 160 -15.75 13.40 -7.59
C THR A 160 -15.89 14.59 -6.65
N THR A 161 -16.62 14.42 -5.53
CA THR A 161 -16.81 15.46 -4.51
C THR A 161 -15.76 15.41 -3.41
N SER A 162 -14.93 14.37 -3.35
CA SER A 162 -13.87 14.27 -2.35
C SER A 162 -12.63 15.00 -2.83
N ILE A 163 -12.19 15.99 -2.07
CA ILE A 163 -10.85 16.57 -2.26
C ILE A 163 -9.75 15.62 -1.79
N SER A 164 -10.06 14.77 -0.80
CA SER A 164 -9.12 13.85 -0.17
C SER A 164 -8.65 12.71 -1.09
N LYS A 165 -9.16 12.68 -2.34
CA LYS A 165 -8.73 11.77 -3.41
C LYS A 165 -7.36 12.10 -3.99
N GLU A 166 -6.92 13.34 -3.84
CA GLU A 166 -5.66 13.80 -4.42
C GLU A 166 -4.48 13.05 -3.80
N GLY A 167 -3.50 12.69 -4.63
CA GLY A 167 -2.30 12.00 -4.19
C GLY A 167 -1.50 12.87 -3.21
N SER A 168 -1.38 12.40 -1.97
CA SER A 168 -0.71 13.12 -0.89
C SER A 168 0.16 12.18 -0.05
N ASP A 169 1.03 12.77 0.76
CA ASP A 169 1.82 12.06 1.76
C ASP A 169 0.98 11.31 2.80
N TRP A 170 -0.26 11.74 3.07
CA TRP A 170 -1.24 10.98 3.87
C TRP A 170 -1.45 9.56 3.35
N TRP A 171 -1.43 9.40 2.03
CA TRP A 171 -1.61 8.11 1.34
C TRP A 171 -0.30 7.39 1.06
N LEU A 172 0.84 7.99 1.42
CA LEU A 172 2.15 7.39 1.20
C LEU A 172 2.44 6.33 2.25
N ARG A 173 2.93 5.17 1.82
CA ARG A 173 3.36 4.07 2.69
C ARG A 173 4.75 3.60 2.29
N ASN A 174 5.47 3.06 3.25
CA ASN A 174 6.74 2.39 3.00
C ASN A 174 6.47 1.12 2.17
N GLY A 175 7.08 1.05 0.98
CA GLY A 175 6.95 -0.07 0.06
C GLY A 175 8.01 -1.15 0.26
N SER A 176 8.91 -0.96 1.23
CA SER A 176 9.97 -1.93 1.52
C SER A 176 9.38 -3.18 2.15
N PHE A 177 9.85 -4.35 1.72
CA PHE A 177 9.40 -5.62 2.26
C PHE A 177 10.49 -6.68 2.18
N ILE A 178 10.35 -7.71 3.02
CA ILE A 178 11.07 -8.97 2.91
C ILE A 178 10.07 -10.11 2.83
N ARG A 179 10.34 -11.08 1.95
CA ARG A 179 9.50 -12.23 1.65
C ARG A 179 10.28 -13.51 1.83
N PHE A 180 9.72 -14.42 2.60
CA PHE A 180 10.18 -15.81 2.66
C PHE A 180 9.64 -16.54 1.42
N LYS A 181 10.45 -16.55 0.36
CA LYS A 181 10.00 -16.91 -0.99
C LYS A 181 9.92 -18.41 -1.17
N ASN A 182 10.95 -19.15 -0.76
CA ASN A 182 10.94 -20.60 -0.82
C ASN A 182 11.54 -21.23 0.44
N LEU A 183 11.03 -22.42 0.77
CA LEU A 183 11.65 -23.34 1.72
C LEU A 183 11.53 -24.73 1.15
N GLU A 184 12.65 -25.39 1.00
CA GLU A 184 12.72 -26.79 0.66
C GLU A 184 13.34 -27.53 1.83
N VAL A 185 12.63 -28.52 2.35
CA VAL A 185 13.15 -29.43 3.37
C VAL A 185 13.03 -30.83 2.81
N GLY A 186 14.09 -31.62 2.87
CA GLY A 186 13.98 -33.01 2.51
C GLY A 186 15.05 -33.89 3.09
N TYR A 187 14.92 -35.16 2.74
CA TYR A 187 15.73 -36.23 3.25
C TYR A 187 16.11 -37.19 2.12
N ASN A 188 17.40 -37.46 2.01
CA ASN A 188 17.95 -38.44 1.06
C ASN A 188 18.00 -39.82 1.73
N ILE A 189 17.32 -40.80 1.14
CA ILE A 189 17.26 -42.16 1.70
C ILE A 189 18.66 -42.82 1.62
N PRO A 190 19.11 -43.50 2.70
CA PRO A 190 20.37 -44.24 2.71
C PRO A 190 20.52 -45.23 1.54
N GLU A 191 21.64 -45.18 0.81
CA GLU A 191 21.96 -46.14 -0.26
C GLU A 191 21.88 -47.61 0.19
N ASN A 192 22.24 -47.91 1.44
CA ASN A 192 22.20 -49.27 1.98
C ASN A 192 20.78 -49.88 1.95
N PHE A 193 19.75 -49.04 2.06
CA PHE A 193 18.36 -49.46 1.94
C PHE A 193 17.95 -49.56 0.46
N LEU A 194 18.38 -48.60 -0.37
CA LEU A 194 18.07 -48.51 -1.79
C LEU A 194 18.65 -49.67 -2.61
N LYS A 195 19.85 -50.15 -2.25
CA LYS A 195 20.49 -51.32 -2.89
C LYS A 195 19.65 -52.60 -2.79
N LYS A 196 18.84 -52.76 -1.73
CA LYS A 196 17.95 -53.93 -1.58
C LYS A 196 16.78 -53.91 -2.56
N VAL A 197 16.32 -52.71 -2.92
CA VAL A 197 15.18 -52.48 -3.82
C VAL A 197 15.59 -52.11 -5.25
N LYS A 198 16.90 -52.20 -5.57
CA LYS A 198 17.48 -51.86 -6.88
C LYS A 198 17.16 -50.44 -7.35
N LEU A 199 17.21 -49.46 -6.45
CA LEU A 199 17.09 -48.03 -6.75
C LEU A 199 18.44 -47.33 -6.55
N GLN A 200 18.71 -46.28 -7.34
CA GLN A 200 19.92 -45.45 -7.20
C GLN A 200 19.75 -44.40 -6.11
N THR A 201 18.74 -43.54 -6.25
CA THR A 201 18.51 -42.39 -5.35
C THR A 201 17.03 -42.25 -5.07
N VAL A 202 16.67 -42.03 -3.81
CA VAL A 202 15.31 -41.64 -3.42
C VAL A 202 15.39 -40.44 -2.49
N ARG A 203 14.67 -39.39 -2.84
CA ARG A 203 14.61 -38.13 -2.11
C ARG A 203 13.17 -37.80 -1.78
N VAL A 204 12.87 -37.62 -0.50
CA VAL A 204 11.55 -37.16 -0.04
C VAL A 204 11.68 -35.70 0.34
N TYR A 205 10.78 -34.86 -0.14
CA TYR A 205 10.89 -33.41 0.06
C TYR A 205 9.54 -32.73 0.24
N ALA A 206 9.56 -31.62 0.97
CA ALA A 206 8.49 -30.66 1.08
C ALA A 206 9.01 -29.32 0.58
N LEU A 207 8.30 -28.72 -0.38
CA LEU A 207 8.64 -27.45 -1.00
C LEU A 207 7.52 -26.45 -0.75
N GLY A 208 7.84 -25.37 -0.05
CA GLY A 208 6.95 -24.25 0.20
C GLY A 208 7.31 -23.04 -0.65
N TYR A 209 6.31 -22.36 -1.20
CA TYR A 209 6.46 -21.07 -1.89
C TYR A 209 5.58 -19.98 -1.27
N ASN A 210 6.08 -18.73 -1.31
CA ASN A 210 5.45 -17.53 -0.75
C ASN A 210 4.95 -17.74 0.69
N LEU A 211 5.85 -18.21 1.56
CA LEU A 211 5.49 -18.67 2.89
C LEU A 211 5.12 -17.52 3.82
N ALA A 212 5.86 -16.42 3.77
CA ALA A 212 5.59 -15.24 4.59
C ALA A 212 6.06 -13.96 3.91
N VAL A 213 5.45 -12.84 4.27
CA VAL A 213 5.87 -11.49 3.88
C VAL A 213 5.84 -10.59 5.11
N TRP A 214 6.85 -9.76 5.24
CA TRP A 214 6.96 -8.71 6.25
C TRP A 214 7.07 -7.37 5.53
N ASP A 215 6.04 -6.55 5.65
CA ASP A 215 5.87 -5.26 4.97
C ASP A 215 5.12 -4.25 5.85
N ASP A 216 5.15 -2.99 5.46
CA ASP A 216 4.43 -1.88 6.12
C ASP A 216 3.13 -1.46 5.39
N ILE A 217 2.85 -2.02 4.20
CA ILE A 217 1.66 -1.69 3.43
C ILE A 217 0.42 -2.29 4.10
N LYS A 218 0.49 -3.53 4.61
CA LYS A 218 -0.55 -4.28 5.36
C LYS A 218 -1.90 -4.50 4.66
N TYR A 219 -2.19 -3.79 3.59
CA TYR A 219 -3.51 -3.79 2.92
C TYR A 219 -3.56 -4.71 1.70
N TRP A 220 -2.42 -4.98 1.06
CA TRP A 220 -2.27 -5.91 -0.06
C TRP A 220 -0.82 -6.39 -0.14
N ASP A 221 -0.57 -7.31 -1.07
CA ASP A 221 0.76 -7.88 -1.31
C ASP A 221 1.72 -6.81 -1.89
N PRO A 222 2.82 -6.46 -1.22
CA PRO A 222 3.72 -5.40 -1.67
C PRO A 222 4.43 -5.71 -3.00
N GLU A 223 4.54 -6.98 -3.40
CA GLU A 223 5.16 -7.40 -4.67
C GLU A 223 4.24 -7.11 -5.88
N THR A 224 2.93 -6.88 -5.66
CA THR A 224 2.00 -6.48 -6.73
C THR A 224 2.01 -4.97 -6.98
N GLY A 225 2.76 -4.18 -6.18
CA GLY A 225 2.87 -2.74 -6.34
C GLY A 225 1.58 -1.97 -6.01
N SER A 226 1.44 -0.74 -6.48
CA SER A 226 0.16 0.01 -6.43
C SER A 226 -0.74 -0.30 -7.62
N ASP A 227 -0.40 -1.28 -8.46
CA ASP A 227 -1.12 -1.54 -9.69
C ASP A 227 -2.61 -1.80 -9.41
N ASN A 228 -3.44 -1.03 -10.10
CA ASN A 228 -4.90 -1.02 -9.96
C ASN A 228 -5.41 -0.69 -8.54
N GLY A 229 -4.62 -0.03 -7.67
CA GLY A 229 -5.05 0.39 -6.33
C GLY A 229 -5.19 -0.76 -5.31
N GLY A 230 -4.33 -1.78 -5.40
CA GLY A 230 -4.38 -2.92 -4.48
C GLY A 230 -5.62 -3.80 -4.68
N MET A 231 -6.07 -3.94 -5.93
CA MET A 231 -7.13 -4.89 -6.35
C MET A 231 -6.58 -6.25 -6.76
N ALA A 232 -5.27 -6.35 -7.03
CA ALA A 232 -4.63 -7.62 -7.35
C ALA A 232 -4.65 -8.54 -6.12
N TYR A 233 -4.99 -9.81 -6.34
CA TYR A 233 -4.91 -10.82 -5.29
C TYR A 233 -3.46 -11.04 -4.88
N PRO A 234 -3.20 -11.33 -3.59
CA PRO A 234 -1.87 -11.66 -3.11
C PRO A 234 -1.36 -12.94 -3.77
N LEU A 235 -0.03 -13.11 -3.80
CA LEU A 235 0.54 -14.35 -4.31
C LEU A 235 0.10 -15.54 -3.44
N PRO A 236 -0.38 -16.64 -4.05
CA PRO A 236 -0.81 -17.80 -3.27
C PRO A 236 0.39 -18.44 -2.57
N ARG A 237 0.16 -18.88 -1.34
CA ARG A 237 1.06 -19.78 -0.63
C ARG A 237 0.81 -21.20 -1.13
N SER A 238 1.86 -21.90 -1.55
CA SER A 238 1.78 -23.31 -1.91
C SER A 238 2.76 -24.14 -1.09
N ILE A 239 2.35 -25.36 -0.77
CA ILE A 239 3.18 -26.37 -0.10
C ILE A 239 2.99 -27.67 -0.89
N THR A 240 4.08 -28.20 -1.43
CA THR A 240 4.11 -29.40 -2.25
C THR A 240 4.93 -30.47 -1.56
N PHE A 241 4.40 -31.67 -1.47
CA PHE A 241 5.14 -32.85 -1.01
C PHE A 241 5.49 -33.70 -2.22
N GLY A 242 6.75 -34.10 -2.32
CA GLY A 242 7.26 -34.85 -3.45
C GLY A 242 8.19 -35.98 -3.05
N VAL A 243 8.25 -36.99 -3.91
CA VAL A 243 9.23 -38.07 -3.86
C VAL A 243 9.88 -38.13 -5.23
N GLU A 244 11.20 -38.02 -5.25
CA GLU A 244 12.01 -38.16 -6.46
C GLU A 244 12.73 -39.50 -6.40
N VAL A 245 12.63 -40.30 -7.46
CA VAL A 245 13.18 -41.66 -7.55
C VAL A 245 14.01 -41.79 -8.82
N THR A 246 15.25 -42.27 -8.67
CA THR A 246 16.16 -42.58 -9.77
C THR A 246 16.45 -44.09 -9.78
N PHE A 247 16.34 -44.70 -10.97
CA PHE A 247 16.50 -46.14 -11.22
C PHE A 247 17.91 -46.46 -11.71
#